data_AF-A0A6S6U7M7-F1
#
_entry.id   AF-A0A6S6U7M7-F1
#
_cell.length_a   1.000
_cell.length_b   1.000
_cell.length_c   1.000
_cell.angle_alpha   90.00
_cell.angle_beta   90.00
_cell.angle_gamma   90.00
#
_symmetry.space_group_name_H-M   'P 1'
#
loop_
_entity.id
_entity.type
_entity.pdbx_description
1 polymer ?
#
loop_
_entity_poly.entity_id
_entity_poly.type
_entity_poly.pdbx_seq_one_letter_code
_entity_poly.pdbx_strand_id
1 'polypeptide(L)'
;MVVWGLWIRGWDVSKPFEKANRFASEIFGLFMEQVVEKHVLNERVRPLGEIEKKAFEQGKIINLNAIQLMSISGKGGYSDDPEKFARYRENHNITLLDHILSVTRGSLVLAGLSWLQADPDMDEASIVERLKVLAVVAFLHDLDKMLQLPRGEILSLDHVESAVTRYGLNDFLGDISLSAEKIRFLIEQVETSQAFRHPCTEEPKRSYVRDAKRYAQLADKLDGLWCAQGSKAGLDAVIERLNSDQALSHEGLGAWRVVDVFDPHHPFLLDELQRSISSASKRVSGIPPLLEVHQGGRLMMLLPEGQADVIIERGLERLLRSLPYHLEVTFVQGKPKLRNDSPDYNKLAQLVDRDLSDNDIGQIFKIKKPLISIVTAEMDKLLKEVDLRPSWPLKQESALISPYPN
;
A
#
# COMPACT_ATOMS: atom_id res chain seq x y z
N MET A 1 -7.49 1.02 -2.37
CA MET A 1 -6.77 0.08 -3.26
C MET A 1 -5.52 -0.37 -2.52
N VAL A 2 -5.33 -1.67 -2.27
CA VAL A 2 -4.11 -2.22 -1.66
C VAL A 2 -3.00 -2.15 -2.71
N VAL A 3 -2.25 -1.05 -2.67
CA VAL A 3 -1.16 -0.83 -3.61
C VAL A 3 0.10 -1.34 -2.94
N TRP A 4 0.34 -2.63 -2.98
CA TRP A 4 1.70 -3.13 -2.76
C TRP A 4 2.65 -2.22 -3.60
N GLY A 5 3.73 -1.64 -3.07
CA GLY A 5 4.47 -0.57 -3.79
C GLY A 5 5.54 -1.11 -4.75
N LEU A 6 5.65 -0.65 -6.01
CA LEU A 6 6.78 -0.95 -6.91
C LEU A 6 7.10 0.20 -7.87
N TRP A 7 8.33 0.70 -7.81
CA TRP A 7 9.02 1.47 -8.86
C TRP A 7 10.51 1.11 -8.81
N ILE A 8 11.12 0.84 -9.98
CA ILE A 8 12.48 0.27 -10.16
C ILE A 8 13.49 1.38 -10.48
N ARG A 9 14.68 1.34 -9.85
CA ARG A 9 16.03 1.29 -10.46
C ARG A 9 17.10 1.52 -9.39
N GLY A 10 18.03 0.56 -9.28
CA GLY A 10 19.38 0.79 -8.76
C GLY A 10 19.74 0.14 -7.42
N TRP A 11 20.58 -0.90 -7.51
CA TRP A 11 21.80 -1.15 -6.71
C TRP A 11 21.75 -1.85 -5.33
N ASP A 12 22.83 -2.64 -5.18
CA ASP A 12 23.62 -3.14 -4.03
C ASP A 12 23.23 -4.45 -3.32
N VAL A 13 23.97 -5.52 -3.67
CA VAL A 13 23.70 -6.93 -3.40
C VAL A 13 24.21 -7.34 -2.02
N SER A 14 23.42 -7.13 -0.95
CA SER A 14 23.60 -7.89 0.30
C SER A 14 22.40 -7.81 1.25
N LYS A 15 21.36 -8.61 0.98
CA LYS A 15 20.40 -9.16 1.96
C LYS A 15 19.48 -10.20 1.28
N PRO A 16 19.13 -11.34 1.92
CA PRO A 16 18.24 -12.36 1.34
C PRO A 16 16.87 -11.80 0.92
N PHE A 17 16.35 -10.80 1.63
CA PHE A 17 15.07 -10.15 1.32
C PHE A 17 15.10 -9.27 0.06
N GLU A 18 16.27 -8.73 -0.29
CA GLU A 18 16.42 -7.96 -1.53
C GLU A 18 16.34 -8.86 -2.77
N LYS A 19 16.98 -10.04 -2.70
CA LYS A 19 16.87 -11.08 -3.74
C LYS A 19 15.42 -11.52 -3.90
N ALA A 20 14.69 -11.72 -2.80
CA ALA A 20 13.28 -12.07 -2.81
C ALA A 20 12.41 -11.01 -3.49
N ASN A 21 12.58 -9.75 -3.10
CA ASN A 21 11.86 -8.65 -3.73
C ASN A 21 12.20 -8.49 -5.20
N ARG A 22 13.47 -8.64 -5.57
CA ARG A 22 13.91 -8.55 -6.96
C ARG A 22 13.14 -9.55 -7.81
N PHE A 23 13.15 -10.82 -7.44
CA PHE A 23 12.41 -11.86 -8.17
C PHE A 23 10.90 -11.62 -8.18
N ALA A 24 10.28 -11.33 -7.03
CA ALA A 24 8.84 -11.05 -6.97
C ALA A 24 8.46 -9.85 -7.86
N SER A 25 9.30 -8.80 -7.87
CA SER A 25 9.09 -7.60 -8.67
C SER A 25 9.28 -7.83 -10.16
N GLU A 26 10.33 -8.58 -10.54
CA GLU A 26 10.62 -8.92 -11.93
C GLU A 26 9.51 -9.79 -12.51
N ILE A 27 9.09 -10.84 -11.79
CA ILE A 27 8.01 -11.72 -12.27
C ILE A 27 6.67 -10.99 -12.30
N PHE A 28 6.35 -10.18 -11.29
CA PHE A 28 5.12 -9.38 -11.32
C PHE A 28 5.15 -8.33 -12.45
N GLY A 29 6.29 -7.68 -12.69
CA GLY A 29 6.46 -6.74 -13.80
C GLY A 29 6.27 -7.41 -15.16
N LEU A 30 6.87 -8.58 -15.37
CA LEU A 30 6.65 -9.40 -16.56
C LEU A 30 5.19 -9.81 -16.70
N PHE A 31 4.52 -10.17 -15.61
CA PHE A 31 3.09 -10.52 -15.61
C PHE A 31 2.23 -9.32 -16.01
N MET A 32 2.50 -8.13 -15.46
CA MET A 32 1.80 -6.90 -15.82
C MET A 32 1.96 -6.60 -17.32
N GLU A 33 3.18 -6.66 -17.86
CA GLU A 33 3.44 -6.40 -19.27
C GLU A 33 2.81 -7.45 -20.19
N GLN A 34 3.01 -8.74 -19.89
CA GLN A 34 2.66 -9.81 -20.82
C GLN A 34 1.22 -10.25 -20.72
N VAL A 35 0.58 -10.17 -19.54
CA VAL A 35 -0.79 -10.63 -19.31
C VAL A 35 -1.72 -9.44 -19.19
N VAL A 36 -1.41 -8.49 -18.32
CA VAL A 36 -2.35 -7.40 -17.99
C VAL A 36 -2.44 -6.40 -19.13
N GLU A 37 -1.32 -5.81 -19.56
CA GLU A 37 -1.30 -4.77 -20.58
C GLU A 37 -1.68 -5.31 -21.96
N LYS A 38 -1.18 -6.50 -22.34
CA LYS A 38 -1.45 -7.10 -23.64
C LYS A 38 -2.84 -7.72 -23.77
N HIS A 39 -3.39 -8.31 -22.71
CA HIS A 39 -4.66 -9.05 -22.80
C HIS A 39 -5.77 -8.39 -21.97
N VAL A 40 -5.59 -8.31 -20.65
CA VAL A 40 -6.66 -7.86 -19.73
C VAL A 40 -7.12 -6.44 -20.03
N LEU A 41 -6.19 -5.50 -20.23
CA LEU A 41 -6.49 -4.10 -20.54
C LEU A 41 -7.01 -3.89 -21.95
N ASN A 42 -7.06 -4.91 -22.81
CA ASN A 42 -7.69 -4.84 -24.13
C ASN A 42 -9.09 -5.47 -24.13
N GLU A 43 -9.43 -6.20 -23.08
CA GLU A 43 -10.71 -6.84 -22.91
C GLU A 43 -11.75 -5.86 -22.37
N ARG A 44 -12.89 -5.77 -23.05
CA ARG A 44 -13.90 -4.73 -22.81
C ARG A 44 -15.26 -5.37 -22.63
N VAL A 45 -16.11 -4.76 -21.80
CA VAL A 45 -17.50 -5.22 -21.58
C VAL A 45 -18.28 -5.33 -22.88
N ARG A 46 -18.02 -4.40 -23.79
CA ARG A 46 -18.56 -4.45 -25.14
C ARG A 46 -17.40 -4.40 -26.14
N PRO A 47 -17.25 -5.41 -27.02
CA PRO A 47 -16.28 -5.35 -28.11
C PRO A 47 -16.69 -4.25 -29.10
N LEU A 48 -15.69 -3.63 -29.73
CA LEU A 48 -15.93 -2.66 -30.80
C LEU A 48 -16.57 -3.33 -32.01
N GLY A 49 -17.46 -2.61 -32.70
CA GLY A 49 -17.96 -3.02 -34.02
C GLY A 49 -16.84 -2.98 -35.07
N GLU A 50 -17.01 -3.66 -36.21
CA GLU A 50 -15.95 -3.74 -37.24
C GLU A 50 -15.49 -2.38 -37.76
N ILE A 51 -16.41 -1.43 -37.92
CA ILE A 51 -16.11 -0.06 -38.37
C ILE A 51 -15.24 0.67 -37.33
N GLU A 52 -15.57 0.51 -36.05
CA GLU A 52 -14.86 1.14 -34.93
C GLU A 52 -13.50 0.50 -34.70
N LYS A 53 -13.36 -0.83 -34.88
CA LYS A 53 -12.07 -1.54 -34.78
C LYS A 53 -11.03 -0.93 -35.73
N LYS A 54 -11.41 -0.72 -36.99
CA LYS A 54 -10.50 -0.12 -37.99
C LYS A 54 -10.09 1.31 -37.62
N ALA A 55 -10.99 2.10 -37.05
CA ALA A 55 -10.68 3.45 -36.58
C ALA A 55 -9.80 3.44 -35.32
N PHE A 56 -10.02 2.46 -34.42
CA PHE A 56 -9.24 2.27 -33.20
C PHE A 56 -7.81 1.82 -33.50
N GLU A 57 -7.63 0.85 -34.39
CA GLU A 57 -6.31 0.38 -34.85
C GLU A 57 -5.49 1.49 -35.54
N GLN A 58 -6.16 2.45 -36.16
CA GLN A 58 -5.54 3.64 -36.77
C GLN A 58 -5.26 4.78 -35.76
N GLY A 59 -5.58 4.58 -34.47
CA GLY A 59 -5.43 5.60 -33.44
C GLY A 59 -6.37 6.80 -33.57
N LYS A 60 -7.46 6.68 -34.37
CA LYS A 60 -8.42 7.77 -34.60
C LYS A 60 -9.47 7.89 -33.50
N ILE A 61 -9.71 6.80 -32.76
CA ILE A 61 -10.63 6.75 -31.64
C ILE A 61 -9.99 6.01 -30.47
N ILE A 62 -10.48 6.28 -29.26
CA ILE A 62 -10.14 5.55 -28.04
C ILE A 62 -11.36 4.72 -27.63
N ASN A 63 -11.16 3.46 -27.26
CA ASN A 63 -12.23 2.61 -26.76
C ASN A 63 -12.57 2.99 -25.30
N LEU A 64 -13.70 3.68 -25.12
CA LEU A 64 -14.18 4.16 -23.82
C LEU A 64 -14.96 3.10 -23.01
N ASN A 65 -15.19 1.90 -23.57
CA ASN A 65 -15.86 0.85 -22.82
C ASN A 65 -15.03 0.45 -21.59
N ALA A 66 -15.69 0.08 -20.50
CA ALA A 66 -15.00 -0.38 -19.30
C ALA A 66 -14.21 -1.67 -19.58
N ILE A 67 -13.08 -1.84 -18.91
CA ILE A 67 -12.32 -3.09 -18.88
C ILE A 67 -13.21 -4.17 -18.24
N GLN A 68 -13.28 -5.36 -18.84
CA GLN A 68 -14.21 -6.42 -18.41
C GLN A 68 -14.04 -6.75 -16.93
N LEU A 69 -12.81 -7.03 -16.49
CA LEU A 69 -12.54 -7.42 -15.10
C LEU A 69 -12.70 -6.26 -14.11
N MET A 70 -12.67 -5.01 -14.58
CA MET A 70 -13.02 -3.84 -13.74
C MET A 70 -14.53 -3.66 -13.57
N SER A 71 -15.35 -4.28 -14.42
CA SER A 71 -16.82 -4.22 -14.35
C SER A 71 -17.44 -5.29 -13.46
N ILE A 72 -16.64 -6.29 -13.06
CA ILE A 72 -17.06 -7.38 -12.19
C ILE A 72 -16.63 -7.04 -10.76
N SER A 73 -17.50 -7.28 -9.79
CA SER A 73 -17.13 -7.14 -8.37
C SER A 73 -16.22 -8.31 -7.95
N GLY A 74 -15.08 -7.98 -7.35
CA GLY A 74 -14.17 -8.96 -6.74
C GLY A 74 -14.58 -9.28 -5.29
N LYS A 75 -14.80 -8.22 -4.50
CA LYS A 75 -15.40 -8.29 -3.16
C LYS A 75 -16.38 -7.13 -3.00
N GLY A 76 -17.45 -7.37 -2.23
CA GLY A 76 -18.46 -6.36 -1.95
C GLY A 76 -19.35 -5.99 -3.15
N GLY A 77 -19.97 -4.80 -3.09
CA GLY A 77 -20.78 -4.25 -4.18
C GLY A 77 -22.30 -4.46 -4.04
N TYR A 78 -23.02 -4.25 -5.14
CA TYR A 78 -24.49 -4.35 -5.18
C TYR A 78 -24.93 -5.65 -5.87
N SER A 79 -26.06 -6.19 -5.41
CA SER A 79 -26.75 -7.29 -6.09
C SER A 79 -28.26 -7.16 -5.88
N ASP A 80 -29.04 -7.50 -6.90
CA ASP A 80 -30.51 -7.56 -6.76
C ASP A 80 -30.97 -8.73 -5.88
N ASP A 81 -30.11 -9.73 -5.65
CA ASP A 81 -30.33 -10.79 -4.67
C ASP A 81 -30.08 -10.25 -3.25
N PRO A 82 -31.10 -10.19 -2.37
CA PRO A 82 -30.96 -9.65 -1.02
C PRO A 82 -29.94 -10.38 -0.14
N GLU A 83 -29.78 -11.70 -0.27
CA GLU A 83 -28.83 -12.48 0.52
C GLU A 83 -27.40 -12.24 0.06
N LYS A 84 -27.20 -12.18 -1.26
CA LYS A 84 -25.91 -11.80 -1.85
C LYS A 84 -25.56 -10.35 -1.51
N PHE A 85 -26.52 -9.44 -1.56
CA PHE A 85 -26.31 -8.05 -1.20
C PHE A 85 -26.01 -7.85 0.28
N ALA A 86 -26.66 -8.60 1.18
CA ALA A 86 -26.33 -8.57 2.61
C ALA A 86 -24.86 -8.93 2.85
N ARG A 87 -24.37 -10.02 2.23
CA ARG A 87 -22.95 -10.42 2.32
C ARG A 87 -22.00 -9.42 1.65
N TYR A 88 -22.40 -8.85 0.52
CA TYR A 88 -21.58 -7.86 -0.19
C TYR A 88 -21.45 -6.56 0.59
N ARG A 89 -22.49 -6.15 1.33
CA ARG A 89 -22.41 -4.99 2.22
C ARG A 89 -21.44 -5.18 3.39
N GLU A 90 -21.05 -6.40 3.71
CA GLU A 90 -19.99 -6.65 4.70
C GLU A 90 -18.58 -6.37 4.16
N ASN A 91 -18.42 -5.96 2.90
CA ASN A 91 -17.11 -5.71 2.31
C ASN A 91 -17.08 -4.39 1.54
N HIS A 92 -15.92 -3.75 1.49
CA HIS A 92 -15.64 -2.66 0.57
C HIS A 92 -15.80 -3.14 -0.87
N ASN A 93 -16.38 -2.29 -1.72
CA ASN A 93 -16.56 -2.60 -3.13
C ASN A 93 -15.22 -2.44 -3.86
N ILE A 94 -14.65 -3.55 -4.30
CA ILE A 94 -13.44 -3.59 -5.13
C ILE A 94 -13.70 -4.37 -6.41
N THR A 95 -13.04 -3.99 -7.50
CA THR A 95 -13.20 -4.71 -8.77
C THR A 95 -12.53 -6.08 -8.70
N LEU A 96 -12.96 -7.02 -9.55
CA LEU A 96 -12.32 -8.33 -9.65
C LEU A 96 -10.87 -8.19 -10.09
N LEU A 97 -10.57 -7.25 -10.99
CA LEU A 97 -9.19 -6.96 -11.40
C LEU A 97 -8.30 -6.52 -10.23
N ASP A 98 -8.78 -5.61 -9.38
CA ASP A 98 -8.01 -5.15 -8.21
C ASP A 98 -7.75 -6.31 -7.25
N HIS A 99 -8.78 -7.12 -7.00
CA HIS A 99 -8.70 -8.28 -6.11
C HIS A 99 -7.64 -9.28 -6.60
N ILE A 100 -7.77 -9.79 -7.83
CA ILE A 100 -6.86 -10.81 -8.35
C ILE A 100 -5.42 -10.30 -8.47
N LEU A 101 -5.20 -9.03 -8.83
CA LEU A 101 -3.84 -8.46 -8.90
C LEU A 101 -3.23 -8.30 -7.50
N SER A 102 -4.03 -7.92 -6.51
CA SER A 102 -3.61 -7.88 -5.10
C SER A 102 -3.19 -9.28 -4.62
N VAL A 103 -4.00 -10.31 -4.91
CA VAL A 103 -3.71 -11.70 -4.56
C VAL A 103 -2.47 -12.23 -5.29
N THR A 104 -2.39 -12.06 -6.61
CA THR A 104 -1.21 -12.44 -7.41
C THR A 104 0.05 -11.85 -6.81
N ARG A 105 0.02 -10.55 -6.52
CA ARG A 105 1.18 -9.88 -5.98
C ARG A 105 1.55 -10.31 -4.57
N GLY A 106 0.58 -10.34 -3.66
CA GLY A 106 0.80 -10.80 -2.28
C GLY A 106 1.39 -12.19 -2.26
N SER A 107 0.91 -13.09 -3.13
CA SER A 107 1.43 -14.45 -3.28
C SER A 107 2.91 -14.47 -3.63
N LEU A 108 3.35 -13.67 -4.60
CA LEU A 108 4.75 -13.63 -5.05
C LEU A 108 5.68 -13.08 -3.97
N VAL A 109 5.26 -12.02 -3.27
CA VAL A 109 6.05 -11.42 -2.18
C VAL A 109 6.17 -12.41 -1.02
N LEU A 110 5.07 -12.99 -0.56
CA LEU A 110 5.08 -13.95 0.55
C LEU A 110 5.91 -15.19 0.21
N ALA A 111 5.75 -15.74 -1.00
CA ALA A 111 6.51 -16.89 -1.47
C ALA A 111 8.01 -16.60 -1.55
N GLY A 112 8.38 -15.50 -2.22
CA GLY A 112 9.78 -15.11 -2.40
C GLY A 112 10.50 -14.89 -1.06
N LEU A 113 9.87 -14.16 -0.14
CA LEU A 113 10.42 -13.92 1.20
C LEU A 113 10.60 -15.23 1.97
N SER A 114 9.54 -16.06 2.01
CA SER A 114 9.54 -17.33 2.71
C SER A 114 10.62 -18.29 2.20
N TRP A 115 10.76 -18.47 0.88
CA TRP A 115 11.73 -19.39 0.30
C TRP A 115 13.17 -18.95 0.53
N LEU A 116 13.49 -17.68 0.27
CA LEU A 116 14.86 -17.19 0.38
C LEU A 116 15.30 -16.90 1.81
N GLN A 117 14.36 -16.84 2.75
CA GLN A 117 14.68 -16.88 4.16
C GLN A 117 15.00 -18.29 4.64
N ALA A 118 14.28 -19.30 4.16
CA ALA A 118 14.54 -20.69 4.48
C ALA A 118 15.80 -21.23 3.78
N ASP A 119 16.05 -20.81 2.54
CA ASP A 119 17.17 -21.21 1.69
C ASP A 119 17.66 -20.02 0.83
N PRO A 120 18.60 -19.19 1.34
CA PRO A 120 19.13 -18.03 0.62
C PRO A 120 19.80 -18.36 -0.72
N ASP A 121 20.33 -19.58 -0.83
CA ASP A 121 21.07 -20.09 -1.99
C ASP A 121 20.18 -20.90 -2.94
N MET A 122 18.86 -20.86 -2.74
CA MET A 122 17.90 -21.50 -3.63
C MET A 122 18.15 -21.10 -5.10
N ASP A 123 18.14 -22.10 -5.97
CA ASP A 123 18.39 -21.96 -7.40
C ASP A 123 17.45 -20.94 -8.04
N GLU A 124 18.03 -19.98 -8.78
CA GLU A 124 17.29 -18.86 -9.36
C GLU A 124 16.28 -19.32 -10.42
N ALA A 125 16.62 -20.35 -11.21
CA ALA A 125 15.71 -20.89 -12.21
C ALA A 125 14.47 -21.53 -11.56
N SER A 126 14.68 -22.28 -10.47
CA SER A 126 13.60 -22.84 -9.65
C SER A 126 12.71 -21.76 -9.02
N ILE A 127 13.28 -20.65 -8.53
CA ILE A 127 12.51 -19.52 -8.00
C ILE A 127 11.63 -18.91 -9.10
N VAL A 128 12.23 -18.59 -10.25
CA VAL A 128 11.52 -18.00 -11.40
C VAL A 128 10.39 -18.91 -11.88
N GLU A 129 10.67 -20.21 -12.04
CA GLU A 129 9.70 -21.21 -12.45
C GLU A 129 8.50 -21.23 -11.50
N ARG A 130 8.75 -21.37 -10.18
CA ARG A 130 7.69 -21.47 -9.17
C ARG A 130 6.90 -20.18 -9.03
N LEU A 131 7.54 -19.01 -9.10
CA LEU A 131 6.87 -17.71 -9.06
C LEU A 131 5.95 -17.50 -10.28
N LYS A 132 6.38 -17.89 -11.49
CA LYS A 132 5.52 -17.80 -12.68
C LYS A 132 4.26 -18.65 -12.54
N VAL A 133 4.40 -19.90 -12.10
CA VAL A 133 3.26 -20.80 -11.86
C VAL A 133 2.34 -20.22 -10.79
N LEU A 134 2.90 -19.73 -9.68
CA LEU A 134 2.12 -19.13 -8.61
C LEU A 134 1.36 -17.89 -9.08
N ALA A 135 1.97 -17.05 -9.93
CA ALA A 135 1.30 -15.87 -10.50
C ALA A 135 0.06 -16.25 -11.32
N VAL A 136 0.18 -17.26 -12.19
CA VAL A 136 -0.93 -17.80 -13.00
C VAL A 136 -2.04 -18.37 -12.13
N VAL A 137 -1.69 -19.20 -11.15
CA VAL A 137 -2.68 -19.83 -10.26
C VAL A 137 -3.39 -18.78 -9.43
N ALA A 138 -2.66 -17.83 -8.86
CA ALA A 138 -3.24 -16.74 -8.08
C ALA A 138 -4.11 -15.80 -8.93
N PHE A 139 -3.75 -15.56 -10.19
CA PHE A 139 -4.57 -14.75 -11.09
C PHE A 139 -5.89 -15.44 -11.46
N LEU A 140 -5.85 -16.75 -11.69
CA LEU A 140 -7.01 -17.56 -12.08
C LEU A 140 -7.78 -18.16 -10.89
N HIS A 141 -7.42 -17.85 -9.64
CA HIS A 141 -8.03 -18.53 -8.49
C HIS A 141 -9.55 -18.36 -8.42
N ASP A 142 -10.04 -17.21 -8.90
CA ASP A 142 -11.45 -16.82 -8.98
C ASP A 142 -11.99 -16.92 -10.44
N LEU A 143 -11.49 -17.89 -11.23
CA LEU A 143 -11.84 -18.02 -12.65
C LEU A 143 -13.35 -18.25 -12.88
N ASP A 144 -14.03 -18.94 -11.97
CA ASP A 144 -15.49 -19.08 -12.01
C ASP A 144 -16.20 -17.71 -11.98
N LYS A 145 -15.73 -16.77 -11.16
CA LYS A 145 -16.23 -15.39 -11.11
C LYS A 145 -15.84 -14.59 -12.36
N MET A 146 -14.63 -14.77 -12.88
CA MET A 146 -14.22 -14.13 -14.15
C MET A 146 -15.16 -14.52 -15.30
N LEU A 147 -15.57 -15.78 -15.32
CA LEU A 147 -16.50 -16.35 -16.29
C LEU A 147 -17.97 -16.09 -15.93
N GLN A 148 -18.24 -15.48 -14.77
CA GLN A 148 -19.58 -15.22 -14.22
C GLN A 148 -20.44 -16.49 -14.16
N LEU A 149 -19.82 -17.63 -13.85
CA LEU A 149 -20.53 -18.89 -13.75
C LEU A 149 -21.53 -18.87 -12.58
N PRO A 150 -22.72 -19.46 -12.76
CA PRO A 150 -23.62 -19.79 -11.67
C PRO A 150 -22.92 -20.50 -10.51
N ARG A 151 -23.36 -20.20 -9.29
CA ARG A 151 -22.79 -20.79 -8.08
C ARG A 151 -22.95 -22.31 -8.11
N GLY A 152 -21.84 -23.02 -7.97
CA GLY A 152 -21.81 -24.49 -7.94
C GLY A 152 -21.69 -25.14 -9.31
N GLU A 153 -21.63 -24.36 -10.40
CA GLU A 153 -21.26 -24.87 -11.71
C GLU A 153 -19.80 -25.35 -11.71
N ILE A 154 -19.53 -26.42 -12.46
CA ILE A 154 -18.20 -27.03 -12.51
C ILE A 154 -17.32 -26.22 -13.47
N LEU A 155 -16.13 -25.86 -13.00
CA LEU A 155 -15.09 -25.32 -13.85
C LEU A 155 -14.55 -26.43 -14.78
N SER A 156 -14.95 -26.40 -16.05
CA SER A 156 -14.53 -27.36 -17.06
C SER A 156 -13.08 -27.13 -17.51
N LEU A 157 -12.48 -28.12 -18.19
CA LEU A 157 -11.14 -27.95 -18.76
C LEU A 157 -11.15 -26.92 -19.89
N ASP A 158 -12.18 -26.92 -20.74
CA ASP A 158 -12.35 -25.94 -21.82
C ASP A 158 -12.40 -24.50 -21.30
N HIS A 159 -13.01 -24.27 -20.14
CA HIS A 159 -13.01 -22.96 -19.48
C HIS A 159 -11.59 -22.52 -19.11
N VAL A 160 -10.79 -23.44 -18.56
CA VAL A 160 -9.40 -23.17 -18.17
C VAL A 160 -8.52 -22.96 -19.40
N GLU A 161 -8.62 -23.82 -20.42
CA GLU A 161 -7.88 -23.65 -21.68
C GLU A 161 -8.21 -22.32 -22.35
N SER A 162 -9.49 -21.98 -22.44
CA SER A 162 -9.95 -20.71 -22.99
C SER A 162 -9.40 -19.52 -22.21
N ALA A 163 -9.38 -19.57 -20.89
CA ALA A 163 -8.82 -18.51 -20.05
C ALA A 163 -7.31 -18.36 -20.22
N VAL A 164 -6.59 -19.48 -20.28
CA VAL A 164 -5.14 -19.52 -20.51
C VAL A 164 -4.77 -18.91 -21.85
N THR A 165 -5.51 -19.23 -22.92
CA THR A 165 -5.33 -18.60 -24.23
C THR A 165 -5.74 -17.12 -24.22
N ARG A 166 -6.92 -16.80 -23.68
CA ARG A 166 -7.48 -15.43 -23.64
C ARG A 166 -6.52 -14.44 -23.00
N TYR A 167 -5.89 -14.83 -21.90
CA TYR A 167 -4.98 -13.98 -21.14
C TYR A 167 -3.49 -14.17 -21.47
N GLY A 168 -3.15 -14.94 -22.51
CA GLY A 168 -1.76 -15.12 -22.93
C GLY A 168 -0.87 -15.80 -21.89
N LEU A 169 -1.45 -16.67 -21.04
CA LEU A 169 -0.72 -17.24 -19.90
C LEU A 169 0.32 -18.28 -20.34
N ASN A 170 0.12 -18.92 -21.50
CA ASN A 170 1.12 -19.81 -22.10
C ASN A 170 2.41 -19.05 -22.46
N ASP A 171 2.27 -17.86 -23.06
CA ASP A 171 3.42 -17.03 -23.44
C ASP A 171 4.18 -16.56 -22.19
N PHE A 172 3.44 -16.20 -21.14
CA PHE A 172 4.03 -15.82 -19.85
C PHE A 172 4.78 -16.99 -19.17
N LEU A 173 4.19 -18.18 -19.18
CA LEU A 173 4.80 -19.39 -18.63
C LEU A 173 6.05 -19.81 -19.42
N GLY A 174 6.07 -19.60 -20.74
CA GLY A 174 7.19 -20.00 -21.61
C GLY A 174 7.33 -21.52 -21.66
N ASP A 175 8.51 -22.04 -21.33
CA ASP A 175 8.80 -23.49 -21.38
C ASP A 175 8.11 -24.31 -20.27
N ILE A 176 7.42 -23.65 -19.34
CA ILE A 176 6.72 -24.32 -18.23
C ILE A 176 5.41 -24.91 -18.75
N SER A 177 5.42 -26.23 -19.00
CA SER A 177 4.23 -26.94 -19.45
C SER A 177 3.27 -27.24 -18.30
N LEU A 178 2.10 -26.59 -18.32
CA LEU A 178 0.98 -26.87 -17.44
C LEU A 178 -0.28 -27.13 -18.28
N SER A 179 -0.84 -28.34 -18.17
CA SER A 179 -2.13 -28.64 -18.76
C SER A 179 -3.26 -27.92 -18.03
N ALA A 180 -4.40 -27.72 -18.70
CA ALA A 180 -5.59 -27.17 -18.06
C ALA A 180 -6.07 -27.98 -16.85
N GLU A 181 -5.86 -29.30 -16.87
CA GLU A 181 -6.15 -30.17 -15.73
C GLU A 181 -5.28 -29.81 -14.51
N LYS A 182 -3.97 -29.63 -14.72
CA LYS A 182 -3.03 -29.21 -13.66
C LYS A 182 -3.35 -27.82 -13.14
N ILE A 183 -3.71 -26.87 -14.02
CA ILE A 183 -4.09 -25.50 -13.62
C ILE A 183 -5.38 -25.52 -12.80
N ARG A 184 -6.42 -26.23 -13.26
CA ARG A 184 -7.67 -26.39 -12.50
C ARG A 184 -7.40 -26.98 -11.13
N PHE A 185 -6.63 -28.06 -11.06
CA PHE A 185 -6.28 -28.71 -9.81
C PHE A 185 -5.60 -27.73 -8.84
N LEU A 186 -4.66 -26.92 -9.32
CA LEU A 186 -3.96 -25.91 -8.52
C LEU A 186 -4.87 -24.78 -8.05
N ILE A 187 -5.78 -24.28 -8.89
CA ILE A 187 -6.82 -23.30 -8.52
C ILE A 187 -7.67 -23.85 -7.36
N GLU A 188 -8.12 -25.11 -7.46
CA GLU A 188 -8.90 -25.78 -6.41
C GLU A 188 -8.12 -25.94 -5.10
N GLN A 189 -6.80 -25.92 -5.12
CA GLN A 189 -6.01 -25.95 -3.89
C GLN A 189 -5.99 -24.61 -3.15
N VAL A 190 -6.27 -23.50 -3.85
CA VAL A 190 -6.37 -22.16 -3.25
C VAL A 190 -7.65 -22.04 -2.43
N GLU A 191 -8.74 -22.68 -2.87
CA GLU A 191 -10.02 -22.69 -2.15
C GLU A 191 -10.19 -23.92 -1.26
N THR A 192 -10.13 -23.77 0.07
CA THR A 192 -10.26 -24.88 1.03
C THR A 192 -11.54 -25.71 0.84
N SER A 193 -12.61 -25.09 0.34
CA SER A 193 -13.91 -25.74 0.12
C SER A 193 -14.00 -26.57 -1.17
N GLN A 194 -13.07 -26.36 -2.11
CA GLN A 194 -13.02 -27.05 -3.40
C GLN A 194 -11.87 -28.05 -3.50
N ALA A 195 -10.95 -28.03 -2.52
CA ALA A 195 -9.83 -28.95 -2.47
C ALA A 195 -10.31 -30.41 -2.67
N PHE A 196 -9.71 -31.09 -3.64
CA PHE A 196 -9.96 -32.49 -4.00
C PHE A 196 -11.27 -32.77 -4.75
N ARG A 197 -12.00 -31.77 -5.26
CA ARG A 197 -13.16 -32.02 -6.12
C ARG A 197 -12.78 -32.76 -7.40
N HIS A 198 -11.70 -32.35 -8.05
CA HIS A 198 -11.26 -32.97 -9.29
C HIS A 198 -9.80 -33.42 -9.18
N PRO A 199 -9.52 -34.70 -8.90
CA PRO A 199 -8.15 -35.20 -8.92
C PRO A 199 -7.56 -35.07 -10.32
N CYS A 200 -6.27 -34.74 -10.39
CA CYS A 200 -5.53 -34.67 -11.65
C CYS A 200 -5.01 -36.06 -12.02
N THR A 201 -5.06 -36.41 -13.30
CA THR A 201 -4.53 -37.67 -13.82
C THR A 201 -3.00 -37.76 -13.61
N GLU A 202 -2.31 -36.64 -13.81
CA GLU A 202 -0.88 -36.49 -13.50
C GLU A 202 -0.69 -35.32 -12.56
N GLU A 203 -0.28 -35.59 -11.31
CA GLU A 203 -0.12 -34.54 -10.31
C GLU A 203 0.94 -33.51 -10.72
N PRO A 204 0.68 -32.20 -10.54
CA PRO A 204 1.70 -31.18 -10.71
C PRO A 204 2.82 -31.34 -9.66
N LYS A 205 3.97 -30.69 -9.88
CA LYS A 205 5.10 -30.73 -8.93
C LYS A 205 4.59 -30.39 -7.52
N ARG A 206 5.02 -31.16 -6.52
CA ARG A 206 4.62 -30.97 -5.11
C ARG A 206 4.86 -29.55 -4.60
N SER A 207 5.92 -28.89 -5.09
CA SER A 207 6.20 -27.48 -4.80
C SER A 207 5.04 -26.58 -5.21
N TYR A 208 4.49 -26.73 -6.42
CA TYR A 208 3.38 -25.90 -6.91
C TYR A 208 2.13 -26.05 -6.06
N VAL A 209 1.79 -27.29 -5.69
CA VAL A 209 0.65 -27.59 -4.82
C VAL A 209 0.82 -26.91 -3.46
N ARG A 210 2.01 -27.04 -2.85
CA ARG A 210 2.33 -26.41 -1.57
C ARG A 210 2.26 -24.89 -1.69
N ASP A 211 2.81 -24.31 -2.75
CA ASP A 211 2.91 -22.88 -2.92
C ASP A 211 1.54 -22.23 -3.14
N ALA A 212 0.67 -22.86 -3.95
CA ALA A 212 -0.72 -22.43 -4.13
C ALA A 212 -1.51 -22.48 -2.81
N LYS A 213 -1.44 -23.60 -2.08
CA LYS A 213 -2.11 -23.76 -0.78
C LYS A 213 -1.63 -22.77 0.26
N ARG A 214 -0.35 -22.41 0.23
CA ARG A 214 0.27 -21.65 1.30
C ARG A 214 0.23 -20.16 1.05
N TYR A 215 0.63 -19.71 -0.14
CA TYR A 215 0.82 -18.29 -0.41
C TYR A 215 -0.36 -17.67 -1.14
N ALA A 216 -0.94 -18.34 -2.14
CA ALA A 216 -2.11 -17.82 -2.84
C ALA A 216 -3.36 -17.80 -1.95
N GLN A 217 -3.60 -18.88 -1.21
CA GLN A 217 -4.71 -18.93 -0.25
C GLN A 217 -4.55 -17.90 0.87
N LEU A 218 -3.33 -17.73 1.39
CA LEU A 218 -3.07 -16.73 2.41
C LEU A 218 -3.29 -15.32 1.84
N ALA A 219 -2.78 -15.02 0.64
CA ALA A 219 -2.98 -13.72 0.00
C ALA A 219 -4.46 -13.40 -0.24
N ASP A 220 -5.27 -14.33 -0.76
CA ASP A 220 -6.73 -14.14 -0.89
C ASP A 220 -7.39 -13.91 0.46
N LYS A 221 -7.01 -14.67 1.49
CA LYS A 221 -7.56 -14.50 2.84
C LYS A 221 -7.21 -13.15 3.45
N LEU A 222 -5.96 -12.68 3.31
CA LEU A 222 -5.54 -11.37 3.80
C LEU A 222 -6.27 -10.24 3.06
N ASP A 223 -6.43 -10.37 1.74
CA ASP A 223 -7.17 -9.40 0.92
C ASP A 223 -8.66 -9.36 1.33
N GLY A 224 -9.26 -10.52 1.60
CA GLY A 224 -10.64 -10.63 2.10
C GLY A 224 -10.84 -10.00 3.49
N LEU A 225 -9.94 -10.27 4.44
CA LEU A 225 -9.99 -9.67 5.79
C LEU A 225 -9.82 -8.15 5.72
N TRP A 226 -8.93 -7.68 4.85
CA TRP A 226 -8.73 -6.26 4.61
C TRP A 226 -10.00 -5.59 4.08
N CYS A 227 -10.69 -6.24 3.14
CA CYS A 227 -11.88 -5.69 2.51
C CYS A 227 -13.12 -5.73 3.41
N ALA A 228 -13.14 -6.53 4.47
CA ALA A 228 -14.29 -6.64 5.37
C ALA A 228 -14.66 -5.28 6.03
N GLN A 229 -15.94 -5.13 6.38
CA GLN A 229 -16.54 -4.00 7.11
C GLN A 229 -17.02 -4.47 8.49
N GLY A 230 -17.04 -3.56 9.48
CA GLY A 230 -17.51 -3.84 10.85
C GLY A 230 -16.43 -4.39 11.79
N SER A 231 -16.82 -5.18 12.80
CA SER A 231 -15.93 -5.61 13.91
C SER A 231 -14.85 -6.63 13.53
N LYS A 232 -14.89 -7.17 12.30
CA LYS A 232 -13.87 -8.07 11.73
C LYS A 232 -13.03 -7.38 10.63
N ALA A 233 -13.11 -6.06 10.53
CA ALA A 233 -12.55 -5.30 9.41
C ALA A 233 -11.10 -4.89 9.61
N GLY A 234 -10.40 -4.78 8.48
CA GLY A 234 -9.22 -3.95 8.36
C GLY A 234 -7.96 -4.54 8.99
N LEU A 235 -7.12 -3.64 9.50
CA LEU A 235 -5.73 -3.93 9.83
C LEU A 235 -5.59 -4.92 11.00
N ASP A 236 -6.43 -4.80 12.03
CA ASP A 236 -6.36 -5.64 13.22
C ASP A 236 -6.66 -7.10 12.89
N ALA A 237 -7.65 -7.35 12.02
CA ALA A 237 -7.97 -8.71 11.56
C ALA A 237 -6.86 -9.31 10.70
N VAL A 238 -6.19 -8.49 9.89
CA VAL A 238 -5.00 -8.89 9.11
C VAL A 238 -3.85 -9.26 10.05
N ILE A 239 -3.57 -8.43 11.07
CA ILE A 239 -2.51 -8.68 12.05
C ILE A 239 -2.80 -9.91 12.89
N GLU A 240 -4.02 -10.05 13.40
CA GLU A 240 -4.44 -11.24 14.15
C GLU A 240 -4.24 -12.49 13.30
N ARG A 241 -4.62 -12.43 12.01
CA ARG A 241 -4.41 -13.56 11.11
C ARG A 241 -2.93 -13.88 10.93
N LEU A 242 -2.09 -12.88 10.69
CA LEU A 242 -0.63 -13.06 10.53
C LEU A 242 0.03 -13.61 11.79
N ASN A 243 -0.40 -13.16 12.97
CA ASN A 243 0.09 -13.63 14.27
C ASN A 243 -0.39 -15.05 14.60
N SER A 244 -1.62 -15.40 14.21
CA SER A 244 -2.20 -16.72 14.47
C SER A 244 -1.65 -17.82 13.55
N ASP A 245 -1.07 -17.44 12.40
CA ASP A 245 -0.54 -18.38 11.42
C ASP A 245 0.88 -18.81 11.82
N GLN A 246 0.97 -19.91 12.56
CA GLN A 246 2.25 -20.48 13.03
C GLN A 246 3.25 -20.70 11.90
N ALA A 247 2.77 -20.92 10.67
CA ALA A 247 3.62 -21.14 9.53
C ALA A 247 4.39 -19.87 9.11
N LEU A 248 3.84 -18.68 9.37
CA LEU A 248 4.49 -17.39 9.08
C LEU A 248 5.37 -16.91 10.24
N SER A 249 4.98 -17.24 11.48
CA SER A 249 5.75 -16.87 12.67
C SER A 249 7.13 -17.54 12.69
N HIS A 250 7.22 -18.80 12.25
CA HIS A 250 8.51 -19.51 12.13
C HIS A 250 9.41 -18.92 11.03
N GLU A 251 8.83 -18.22 10.06
CA GLU A 251 9.52 -17.59 8.95
C GLU A 251 9.78 -16.11 9.20
N GLY A 252 9.68 -15.60 10.44
CA GLY A 252 9.96 -14.18 10.73
C GLY A 252 9.03 -13.18 10.02
N LEU A 253 7.98 -13.66 9.35
CA LEU A 253 6.95 -12.87 8.66
C LEU A 253 5.71 -12.64 9.55
N GLY A 254 5.82 -12.89 10.85
CA GLY A 254 4.72 -12.68 11.82
C GLY A 254 4.74 -11.30 12.49
N ALA A 255 5.88 -10.61 12.52
CA ALA A 255 6.03 -9.37 13.29
C ALA A 255 5.94 -8.12 12.40
N TRP A 256 4.80 -7.43 12.48
CA TRP A 256 4.52 -6.23 11.68
C TRP A 256 4.12 -5.05 12.55
N ARG A 257 4.69 -3.87 12.24
CA ARG A 257 4.29 -2.60 12.82
C ARG A 257 3.20 -1.95 11.99
N VAL A 258 2.18 -1.48 12.68
CA VAL A 258 1.15 -0.61 12.11
C VAL A 258 1.65 0.82 11.97
N VAL A 259 1.48 1.39 10.79
CA VAL A 259 1.45 2.83 10.58
C VAL A 259 0.02 3.19 10.19
N ASP A 260 -0.64 4.02 10.99
CA ASP A 260 -2.01 4.46 10.75
C ASP A 260 -2.10 5.97 11.00
N VAL A 261 -2.28 6.72 9.91
CA VAL A 261 -2.30 8.18 9.92
C VAL A 261 -3.60 8.64 9.26
N PHE A 262 -4.39 9.43 9.98
CA PHE A 262 -5.62 10.02 9.46
C PHE A 262 -5.44 11.53 9.29
N ASP A 263 -5.36 11.98 8.05
CA ASP A 263 -5.37 13.38 7.63
C ASP A 263 -6.21 13.56 6.34
N PRO A 264 -7.53 13.80 6.47
CA PRO A 264 -8.40 14.07 5.34
C PRO A 264 -8.19 15.43 4.70
N HIS A 265 -7.45 16.34 5.35
CA HIS A 265 -7.21 17.68 4.85
C HIS A 265 -6.01 17.74 3.91
N HIS A 266 -5.04 16.83 4.08
CA HIS A 266 -3.82 16.80 3.26
C HIS A 266 -3.54 15.42 2.64
N PRO A 267 -4.47 14.85 1.85
CA PRO A 267 -4.30 13.53 1.24
C PRO A 267 -3.04 13.42 0.37
N PHE A 268 -2.65 14.51 -0.31
CA PHE A 268 -1.42 14.54 -1.11
C PHE A 268 -0.13 14.38 -0.28
N LEU A 269 -0.12 14.82 1.00
CA LEU A 269 1.00 14.58 1.90
C LEU A 269 1.07 13.12 2.32
N LEU A 270 -0.10 12.48 2.49
CA LEU A 270 -0.17 11.05 2.79
C LEU A 270 0.31 10.20 1.61
N ASP A 271 0.03 10.60 0.37
CA ASP A 271 0.58 9.95 -0.83
C ASP A 271 2.11 10.01 -0.87
N GLU A 272 2.69 11.19 -0.59
CA GLU A 272 4.15 11.34 -0.57
C GLU A 272 4.79 10.66 0.65
N LEU A 273 4.10 10.65 1.80
CA LEU A 273 4.51 9.91 3.00
C LEU A 273 4.54 8.41 2.72
N GLN A 274 3.46 7.86 2.15
CA GLN A 274 3.38 6.47 1.72
C GLN A 274 4.55 6.14 0.80
N ARG A 275 4.75 6.93 -0.26
CA ARG A 275 5.85 6.72 -1.22
C ARG A 275 7.22 6.72 -0.54
N SER A 276 7.43 7.64 0.40
CA SER A 276 8.70 7.81 1.09
C SER A 276 8.98 6.67 2.07
N ILE A 277 7.99 6.28 2.88
CA ILE A 277 8.06 5.13 3.79
C ILE A 277 8.26 3.84 2.99
N SER A 278 7.50 3.61 1.92
CA SER A 278 7.62 2.41 1.09
C SER A 278 9.00 2.30 0.44
N SER A 279 9.58 3.42 0.01
CA SER A 279 10.97 3.44 -0.45
C SER A 279 11.97 3.17 0.66
N ALA A 280 11.75 3.69 1.88
CA ALA A 280 12.63 3.48 3.01
C ALA A 280 12.57 2.02 3.49
N SER A 281 11.38 1.43 3.55
CA SER A 281 11.14 0.03 3.92
C SER A 281 12.02 -0.90 3.10
N LYS A 282 11.94 -0.77 1.77
CA LYS A 282 12.73 -1.57 0.83
C LYS A 282 14.24 -1.39 1.03
N ARG A 283 14.71 -0.15 1.25
CA ARG A 283 16.15 0.13 1.40
C ARG A 283 16.73 -0.34 2.73
N VAL A 284 15.96 -0.25 3.80
CA VAL A 284 16.43 -0.58 5.16
C VAL A 284 16.33 -2.08 5.41
N SER A 285 15.13 -2.63 5.23
CA SER A 285 14.83 -4.03 5.55
C SER A 285 15.03 -4.98 4.37
N GLY A 286 14.99 -4.46 3.14
CA GLY A 286 14.85 -5.32 1.97
C GLY A 286 13.44 -5.90 1.82
N ILE A 287 12.43 -5.38 2.52
CA ILE A 287 11.03 -5.85 2.49
C ILE A 287 10.12 -4.63 2.22
N PRO A 288 9.20 -4.66 1.23
CA PRO A 288 8.20 -3.61 1.08
C PRO A 288 7.21 -3.66 2.24
N PRO A 289 6.40 -2.61 2.46
CA PRO A 289 5.24 -2.76 3.32
C PRO A 289 4.39 -3.96 2.86
N LEU A 290 3.99 -4.82 3.80
CA LEU A 290 3.11 -5.95 3.50
C LEU A 290 1.72 -5.44 3.10
N LEU A 291 1.31 -4.32 3.66
CA LEU A 291 0.09 -3.66 3.26
C LEU A 291 0.40 -2.18 3.21
N GLU A 292 -0.12 -1.50 2.20
CA GLU A 292 -0.13 -0.05 2.16
C GLU A 292 -1.37 0.44 1.39
N VAL A 293 -2.15 1.30 2.04
CA VAL A 293 -3.38 1.88 1.49
C VAL A 293 -3.47 3.32 1.93
N HIS A 294 -3.73 4.20 0.97
CA HIS A 294 -4.23 5.54 1.25
C HIS A 294 -5.64 5.67 0.67
N GLN A 295 -6.64 5.86 1.53
CA GLN A 295 -8.03 6.04 1.12
C GLN A 295 -8.76 6.99 2.07
N GLY A 296 -9.47 7.98 1.50
CA GLY A 296 -10.28 8.91 2.30
C GLY A 296 -9.48 9.73 3.30
N GLY A 297 -8.20 9.99 3.02
CA GLY A 297 -7.31 10.68 3.95
C GLY A 297 -6.79 9.81 5.09
N ARG A 298 -6.90 8.48 5.01
CA ARG A 298 -6.27 7.57 5.96
C ARG A 298 -5.18 6.77 5.25
N LEU A 299 -3.94 6.93 5.70
CA LEU A 299 -2.80 6.09 5.32
C LEU A 299 -2.66 4.96 6.32
N MET A 300 -2.71 3.73 5.86
CA MET A 300 -2.46 2.53 6.64
C MET A 300 -1.35 1.72 5.99
N MET A 301 -0.35 1.30 6.77
CA MET A 301 0.76 0.47 6.30
C MET A 301 1.17 -0.58 7.33
N LEU A 302 1.68 -1.73 6.85
CA LEU A 302 2.33 -2.75 7.68
C LEU A 302 3.82 -2.83 7.36
N LEU A 303 4.66 -2.44 8.31
CA LEU A 303 6.12 -2.43 8.16
C LEU A 303 6.75 -3.59 8.94
N PRO A 304 7.94 -4.10 8.53
CA PRO A 304 8.66 -5.08 9.33
C PRO A 304 9.00 -4.53 10.72
N GLU A 305 8.50 -5.17 11.78
CA GLU A 305 8.56 -4.66 13.16
C GLU A 305 10.00 -4.31 13.59
N GLY A 306 10.96 -5.20 13.30
CA GLY A 306 12.34 -5.05 13.74
C GLY A 306 13.13 -3.90 13.11
N GLN A 307 12.62 -3.27 12.04
CA GLN A 307 13.24 -2.09 11.43
C GLN A 307 12.29 -0.90 11.29
N ALA A 308 11.08 -0.99 11.85
CA ALA A 308 10.02 -0.05 11.58
C ALA A 308 10.39 1.40 11.95
N ASP A 309 11.04 1.61 13.11
CA ASP A 309 11.46 2.96 13.54
C ASP A 309 12.42 3.62 12.54
N VAL A 310 13.45 2.87 12.11
CA VAL A 310 14.44 3.36 11.13
C VAL A 310 13.80 3.60 9.77
N ILE A 311 12.82 2.78 9.39
CA ILE A 311 12.06 2.94 8.14
C ILE A 311 11.24 4.23 8.19
N ILE A 312 10.51 4.46 9.29
CA ILE A 312 9.66 5.63 9.48
C ILE A 312 10.53 6.89 9.49
N GLU A 313 11.61 6.90 10.26
CA GLU A 313 12.56 8.02 10.35
C GLU A 313 13.10 8.39 8.95
N ARG A 314 13.65 7.42 8.21
CA ARG A 314 14.16 7.67 6.85
C ARG A 314 13.08 8.04 5.85
N GLY A 315 11.88 7.50 6.01
CA GLY A 315 10.72 7.86 5.21
C GLY A 315 10.33 9.32 5.41
N LEU A 316 10.27 9.77 6.67
CA LEU A 316 9.98 11.15 7.03
C LEU A 316 11.08 12.10 6.55
N GLU A 317 12.35 11.77 6.76
CA GLU A 317 13.47 12.57 6.25
C GLU A 317 13.39 12.77 4.73
N ARG A 318 13.05 11.71 4.00
CA ARG A 318 12.87 11.76 2.55
C ARG A 318 11.69 12.64 2.15
N LEU A 319 10.54 12.47 2.82
CA LEU A 319 9.35 13.28 2.58
C LEU A 319 9.66 14.77 2.75
N LEU A 320 10.28 15.13 3.88
CA LEU A 320 10.60 16.50 4.21
C LEU A 320 11.53 17.15 3.18
N ARG A 321 12.46 16.39 2.59
CA ARG A 321 13.32 16.87 1.49
C ARG A 321 12.58 17.04 0.16
N SER A 322 11.43 16.37 -0.03
CA SER A 322 10.66 16.44 -1.28
C SER A 322 9.51 17.43 -1.26
N LEU A 323 9.12 17.96 -0.09
CA LEU A 323 8.03 18.92 -0.02
C LEU A 323 8.45 20.27 -0.62
N PRO A 324 7.66 20.85 -1.54
CA PRO A 324 7.99 22.13 -2.19
C PRO A 324 7.70 23.35 -1.29
N TYR A 325 7.20 23.13 -0.08
CA TYR A 325 6.86 24.16 0.89
C TYR A 325 7.86 24.12 2.01
N HIS A 326 8.27 25.29 2.42
CA HIS A 326 9.36 25.46 3.34
C HIS A 326 8.77 26.05 4.65
N LEU A 327 9.23 25.60 5.82
CA LEU A 327 8.56 25.89 7.10
C LEU A 327 9.55 26.35 8.19
N GLU A 328 9.46 27.61 8.57
CA GLU A 328 10.23 28.35 9.57
C GLU A 328 9.26 29.24 10.33
N VAL A 329 9.13 29.12 11.66
CA VAL A 329 8.29 30.05 12.42
C VAL A 329 9.07 31.34 12.65
N THR A 330 8.66 32.41 11.97
CA THR A 330 9.15 33.78 12.15
C THR A 330 8.11 34.62 12.87
N PHE A 331 8.49 35.44 13.85
CA PHE A 331 7.55 36.35 14.50
C PHE A 331 7.54 37.71 13.81
N VAL A 332 6.46 38.01 13.09
CA VAL A 332 6.27 39.32 12.44
C VAL A 332 5.23 40.11 13.24
N GLN A 333 5.67 41.15 13.94
CA GLN A 333 4.82 41.99 14.81
C GLN A 333 4.09 41.19 15.91
N GLY A 334 4.80 40.24 16.54
CA GLY A 334 4.25 39.41 17.62
C GLY A 334 3.30 38.29 17.15
N LYS A 335 3.10 38.12 15.84
CA LYS A 335 2.36 37.00 15.28
C LYS A 335 3.33 35.98 14.67
N PRO A 336 3.21 34.68 15.00
CA PRO A 336 3.97 33.66 14.30
C PRO A 336 3.55 33.61 12.82
N LYS A 337 4.53 33.49 11.94
CA LYS A 337 4.39 33.35 10.49
C LYS A 337 5.34 32.28 10.00
N LEU A 338 4.82 31.31 9.27
CA LEU A 338 5.62 30.25 8.65
C LEU A 338 6.34 30.77 7.38
N ARG A 339 7.64 30.50 7.26
CA ARG A 339 8.57 30.96 6.21
C ARG A 339 9.55 29.89 5.75
N ASN A 340 10.35 30.19 4.73
CA ASN A 340 10.81 29.17 3.81
C ASN A 340 12.28 28.63 4.00
N ASP A 341 12.52 27.63 4.88
CA ASP A 341 13.68 26.70 4.80
C ASP A 341 13.28 25.18 4.78
N SER A 342 14.21 24.27 4.48
CA SER A 342 14.06 22.80 4.48
C SER A 342 14.33 22.20 5.87
N PRO A 343 13.30 21.90 6.69
CA PRO A 343 13.53 21.29 7.99
C PRO A 343 13.87 19.79 7.83
N ASP A 344 14.78 19.30 8.68
CA ASP A 344 14.87 17.88 8.97
C ASP A 344 13.89 17.50 10.11
N TYR A 345 13.63 16.21 10.27
CA TYR A 345 12.67 15.70 11.25
C TYR A 345 13.02 16.15 12.68
N ASN A 346 14.31 16.19 13.02
CA ASN A 346 14.78 16.61 14.34
C ASN A 346 14.50 18.09 14.61
N LYS A 347 14.62 18.97 13.60
CA LYS A 347 14.27 20.39 13.73
C LYS A 347 12.77 20.62 13.90
N LEU A 348 11.91 19.83 13.23
CA LEU A 348 10.45 19.92 13.42
C LEU A 348 10.01 19.41 14.78
N ALA A 349 10.56 18.27 15.23
CA ALA A 349 10.31 17.75 16.57
C ALA A 349 10.76 18.77 17.64
N GLN A 350 11.96 19.33 17.50
CA GLN A 350 12.45 20.40 18.37
C GLN A 350 11.60 21.68 18.34
N LEU A 351 10.86 21.94 17.27
CA LEU A 351 10.01 23.13 17.15
C LEU A 351 8.65 22.93 17.82
N VAL A 352 8.14 21.70 17.83
CA VAL A 352 6.95 21.29 18.61
C VAL A 352 7.31 21.18 20.10
N ASP A 353 8.52 20.71 20.41
CA ASP A 353 9.02 20.48 21.77
C ASP A 353 9.78 21.68 22.38
N ARG A 354 9.91 22.80 21.66
CA ARG A 354 10.72 23.94 22.14
C ARG A 354 9.98 24.70 23.25
N ASP A 355 10.65 24.81 24.40
CA ASP A 355 10.52 26.00 25.23
C ASP A 355 10.93 27.22 24.38
N LEU A 356 9.99 28.15 24.19
CA LEU A 356 10.23 29.39 23.47
C LEU A 356 11.45 30.09 24.09
N SER A 357 12.39 30.56 23.27
CA SER A 357 13.52 31.32 23.81
C SER A 357 13.03 32.62 24.45
N ASP A 358 13.76 33.16 25.44
CA ASP A 358 13.40 34.42 26.11
C ASP A 358 13.15 35.56 25.11
N ASN A 359 13.91 35.58 24.00
CA ASN A 359 13.70 36.50 22.90
C ASN A 359 12.38 36.25 22.14
N ASP A 360 12.00 35.01 21.88
CA ASP A 360 10.74 34.66 21.21
C ASP A 360 9.53 35.02 22.07
N ILE A 361 9.61 34.74 23.37
CA ILE A 361 8.62 35.18 24.37
C ILE A 361 8.54 36.72 24.34
N GLY A 362 9.69 37.39 24.33
CA GLY A 362 9.80 38.84 24.18
C GLY A 362 9.14 39.37 22.90
N GLN A 363 9.19 38.65 21.78
CA GLN A 363 8.49 39.06 20.55
C GLN A 363 6.97 39.00 20.67
N ILE A 364 6.43 38.02 21.42
CA ILE A 364 4.97 37.81 21.59
C ILE A 364 4.35 38.97 22.39
N PHE A 365 5.07 39.50 23.37
CA PHE A 365 4.59 40.62 24.22
C PHE A 365 4.88 42.01 23.65
N LYS A 366 5.19 42.12 22.35
CA LYS A 366 5.34 43.42 21.69
C LYS A 366 4.01 44.16 21.60
N ILE A 367 3.94 45.32 22.22
CA ILE A 367 2.78 46.22 22.17
C ILE A 367 3.15 47.56 21.54
N LYS A 368 2.14 48.26 21.01
CA LYS A 368 2.32 49.62 20.49
C LYS A 368 2.63 50.57 21.66
N LYS A 369 3.63 51.43 21.48
CA LYS A 369 4.08 52.40 22.49
C LYS A 369 2.94 53.19 23.19
N PRO A 370 1.90 53.70 22.49
CA PRO A 370 0.82 54.43 23.14
C PRO A 370 -0.02 53.59 24.11
N LEU A 371 0.01 52.26 23.99
CA LEU A 371 -0.76 51.35 24.82
C LEU A 371 -0.04 50.96 26.11
N ILE A 372 1.25 51.29 26.27
CA ILE A 372 2.05 50.91 27.45
C ILE A 372 1.41 51.39 28.75
N SER A 373 1.03 52.67 28.82
CA SER A 373 0.41 53.25 30.02
C SER A 373 -0.94 52.62 30.36
N ILE A 374 -1.65 52.10 29.36
CA ILE A 374 -2.96 51.47 29.51
C ILE A 374 -2.79 50.04 30.05
N VAL A 375 -1.82 49.28 29.53
CA VAL A 375 -1.69 47.85 29.87
C VAL A 375 -0.76 47.58 31.04
N THR A 376 0.12 48.52 31.43
CA THR A 376 1.12 48.27 32.48
C THR A 376 0.50 47.86 33.82
N ALA A 377 -0.62 48.48 34.23
CA ALA A 377 -1.24 48.19 35.52
C ALA A 377 -1.85 46.78 35.60
N GLU A 378 -2.57 46.35 34.56
CA GLU A 378 -3.12 44.99 34.51
C GLU A 378 -2.03 43.95 34.26
N MET A 379 -1.01 44.28 33.48
CA MET A 379 0.11 43.37 33.24
C MET A 379 0.96 43.17 34.50
N ASP A 380 1.21 44.21 35.30
CA ASP A 380 1.87 44.10 36.61
C ASP A 380 1.07 43.22 37.58
N LYS A 381 -0.26 43.37 37.59
CA LYS A 381 -1.15 42.53 38.40
C LYS A 381 -1.09 41.05 38.00
N LEU A 382 -1.10 40.75 36.71
CA LEU A 382 -1.03 39.37 36.19
C LEU A 382 0.35 38.74 36.38
N LEU A 383 1.43 39.51 36.23
CA LEU A 383 2.81 39.02 36.35
C LEU A 383 3.27 38.88 37.81
N LYS A 384 2.60 39.57 38.75
CA LYS A 384 2.89 39.48 40.18
C LYS A 384 2.74 38.05 40.74
N GLU A 385 1.85 37.24 40.19
CA GLU A 385 1.63 35.85 40.61
C GLU A 385 2.85 34.95 40.33
N VAL A 386 3.71 35.35 39.40
CA VAL A 386 4.96 34.67 39.03
C VAL A 386 6.21 35.48 39.41
N ASP A 387 6.05 36.44 40.32
CA ASP A 387 7.11 37.33 40.84
C ASP A 387 7.87 38.14 39.76
N LEU A 388 7.17 38.46 38.66
CA LEU A 388 7.70 39.29 37.57
C LEU A 388 7.04 40.68 37.56
N ARG A 389 7.77 41.67 37.04
CA ARG A 389 7.27 43.04 36.80
C ARG A 389 7.58 43.51 35.39
N PRO A 390 6.65 44.21 34.73
CA PRO A 390 6.85 44.67 33.36
C PRO A 390 7.97 45.72 33.28
N SER A 391 9.00 45.47 32.46
CA SER A 391 10.20 46.32 32.37
C SER A 391 10.39 46.91 30.96
N TRP A 392 9.90 48.12 30.74
CA TRP A 392 9.98 48.75 29.43
C TRP A 392 11.34 49.40 29.17
N PRO A 393 12.00 49.13 28.01
CA PRO A 393 13.31 49.71 27.70
C PRO A 393 13.26 51.25 27.53
N LEU A 394 14.31 51.91 28.05
CA LEU A 394 14.43 53.38 28.14
C LEU A 394 14.80 54.06 26.79
N LYS A 395 15.56 53.39 25.92
CA LYS A 395 15.91 53.89 24.58
C LYS A 395 14.94 53.29 23.54
N GLN A 396 14.25 54.16 22.82
CA GLN A 396 13.02 53.82 22.10
C GLN A 396 13.09 54.23 20.63
N GLU A 397 13.56 53.33 19.77
CA GLU A 397 13.64 53.57 18.32
C GLU A 397 12.51 52.87 17.53
N SER A 398 11.80 51.91 18.13
CA SER A 398 10.75 51.11 17.47
C SER A 398 9.33 51.48 17.91
N ALA A 399 8.37 51.40 16.98
CA ALA A 399 6.94 51.60 17.22
C ALA A 399 6.27 50.49 18.07
N LEU A 400 6.89 49.31 18.12
CA LEU A 400 6.48 48.16 18.93
C LEU A 400 7.56 47.82 19.96
N ILE A 401 7.16 47.66 21.22
CA ILE A 401 8.06 47.52 22.38
C ILE A 401 7.61 46.32 23.23
N SER A 402 8.57 45.54 23.71
CA SER A 402 8.34 44.41 24.63
C SER A 402 8.78 44.77 26.06
N PRO A 403 8.10 44.26 27.10
CA PRO A 403 8.53 44.41 28.50
C PRO A 403 9.74 43.53 28.87
N TYR A 404 10.15 42.61 27.99
CA TYR A 404 11.29 41.71 28.17
C TYR A 404 12.01 41.53 26.82
N PRO A 405 12.85 42.49 26.41
CA PRO A 405 13.49 42.46 25.10
C PRO A 405 14.72 41.52 25.02
N ASN A 406 15.18 40.97 26.15
CA ASN A 406 16.35 40.10 26.28
C ASN A 406 16.01 38.85 27.05
#